data_AF-A0A8T2YR60-F1
#
_entry.id   AF-A0A8T2YR60-F1
#
_cell.length_a   1.000
_cell.length_b   1.000
_cell.length_c   1.000
_cell.angle_alpha   90.00
_cell.angle_beta   90.00
_cell.angle_gamma   90.00
#
_symmetry.space_group_name_H-M   'P 1'
#
loop_
_entity.id
_entity.type
_entity.pdbx_description
1 polymer ?
#
loop_
_entity_poly.entity_id
_entity_poly.type
_entity_poly.pdbx_seq_one_letter_code
_entity_poly.pdbx_strand_id
1 'polypeptide(L)'
;IIPNLEHLLFECKDASELLKSLCPQDFFYKLKVLELCCFHDAHATFPFDLLPRFPNMEKLMAACSSFKEFLPSRLDGMEEHARVLSPIRHLELDSLHDLEHLWKSNSQLDQALQTLETLRVRNCGSLINLAPSRASFQNLTNLDVWRCERLVKLVTSTTAKSLAQLTRMKVAGCIMVTEIVANEEEGIKDEIVFSKLVILELHLLPSLTSFCSEKHSFDFPSLVEVNVSQCPGMKFFSNGALSTPKLRRVNLTKVEKKNLNTTIQQLSTQT
;
A
#
# COMPACT_ATOMS: atom_id res chain seq x y z
N ILE A 1 31.68 9.64 13.10
CA ILE A 1 30.31 9.17 13.42
C ILE A 1 29.47 10.41 13.75
N ILE A 2 28.28 10.60 13.13
CA ILE A 2 27.60 11.92 13.02
C ILE A 2 26.26 11.89 13.80
N PRO A 3 26.15 12.54 14.98
CA PRO A 3 24.92 12.51 15.81
C PRO A 3 23.76 13.37 15.26
N ASN A 4 23.99 14.14 14.20
CA ASN A 4 22.97 14.94 13.51
C ASN A 4 22.52 14.30 12.19
N LEU A 5 22.73 12.99 12.03
CA LEU A 5 22.36 12.30 10.81
C LEU A 5 20.82 12.19 10.70
N GLU A 6 20.27 12.75 9.64
CA GLU A 6 18.82 12.70 9.35
C GLU A 6 18.44 11.60 8.36
N HIS A 7 19.41 11.14 7.54
CA HIS A 7 19.21 10.08 6.56
C HIS A 7 20.32 9.05 6.69
N LEU A 8 19.94 7.78 6.84
CA LEU A 8 20.83 6.65 6.94
C LEU A 8 20.46 5.63 5.85
N LEU A 9 21.40 5.41 4.93
CA LEU A 9 21.36 4.29 4.00
C LEU A 9 22.08 3.10 4.62
N PHE A 10 21.52 1.93 4.40
CA PHE A 10 21.98 0.69 4.96
C PHE A 10 22.13 -0.38 3.90
N GLU A 11 23.38 -0.73 3.62
CA GLU A 11 23.72 -1.74 2.64
C GLU A 11 24.22 -3.00 3.36
N CYS A 12 23.61 -4.13 3.04
CA CYS A 12 23.95 -5.46 3.56
C CYS A 12 23.67 -5.69 5.07
N LYS A 13 23.61 -6.98 5.44
CA LYS A 13 23.32 -7.47 6.79
C LYS A 13 24.43 -7.13 7.79
N ASP A 14 25.70 -7.14 7.39
CA ASP A 14 26.84 -6.94 8.29
C ASP A 14 26.86 -5.55 8.94
N ALA A 15 26.34 -4.55 8.22
CA ALA A 15 26.20 -3.22 8.78
C ALA A 15 25.27 -3.23 10.02
N SER A 16 24.26 -4.14 10.09
CA SER A 16 23.25 -4.19 11.17
C SER A 16 23.86 -4.59 12.50
N GLU A 17 24.79 -5.53 12.44
CA GLU A 17 25.52 -6.00 13.61
C GLU A 17 26.51 -4.95 14.10
N LEU A 18 27.11 -4.19 13.17
CA LEU A 18 27.98 -3.07 13.51
C LEU A 18 27.23 -1.92 14.21
N LEU A 19 26.04 -1.56 13.75
CA LEU A 19 25.24 -0.53 14.45
C LEU A 19 24.83 -0.96 15.86
N LYS A 20 24.48 -2.22 16.03
CA LYS A 20 24.08 -2.77 17.34
C LYS A 20 25.23 -2.72 18.34
N SER A 21 26.44 -3.06 17.89
CA SER A 21 27.63 -3.17 18.74
C SER A 21 28.34 -1.84 19.01
N LEU A 22 28.32 -0.90 18.05
CA LEU A 22 29.16 0.30 18.12
C LEU A 22 28.42 1.55 18.63
N CYS A 23 27.09 1.58 18.62
CA CYS A 23 26.33 2.81 18.89
C CYS A 23 25.39 2.68 20.11
N PRO A 24 25.34 3.69 21.00
CA PRO A 24 24.29 3.82 22.00
C PRO A 24 22.88 3.82 21.38
N GLN A 25 21.87 3.45 22.15
CA GLN A 25 20.50 3.27 21.66
C GLN A 25 19.88 4.56 21.10
N ASP A 26 20.15 5.71 21.74
CA ASP A 26 19.60 7.00 21.35
C ASP A 26 20.47 7.76 20.33
N PHE A 27 21.52 7.13 19.80
CA PHE A 27 22.50 7.82 18.94
C PHE A 27 21.87 8.42 17.67
N PHE A 28 20.80 7.80 17.17
CA PHE A 28 20.10 8.19 15.95
C PHE A 28 18.76 8.87 16.22
N TYR A 29 18.59 9.53 17.38
CA TYR A 29 17.35 10.22 17.71
C TYR A 29 16.94 11.32 16.71
N LYS A 30 17.87 11.89 15.93
CA LYS A 30 17.55 12.87 14.87
C LYS A 30 17.20 12.24 13.52
N LEU A 31 17.33 10.92 13.38
CA LEU A 31 17.10 10.24 12.11
C LEU A 31 15.64 10.40 11.68
N LYS A 32 15.45 10.80 10.42
CA LYS A 32 14.15 10.97 9.77
C LYS A 32 13.88 9.94 8.69
N VAL A 33 14.93 9.50 8.00
CA VAL A 33 14.86 8.56 6.87
C VAL A 33 15.81 7.39 7.11
N LEU A 34 15.28 6.18 7.03
CA LEU A 34 16.04 4.94 6.97
C LEU A 34 15.81 4.26 5.62
N GLU A 35 16.88 3.97 4.91
CA GLU A 35 16.86 3.19 3.68
C GLU A 35 17.63 1.89 3.86
N LEU A 36 17.00 0.76 3.56
CA LEU A 36 17.61 -0.56 3.57
C LEU A 36 17.74 -1.06 2.13
N CYS A 37 18.94 -1.44 1.72
CA CYS A 37 19.19 -1.86 0.34
C CYS A 37 20.12 -3.07 0.27
N CYS A 38 19.99 -3.85 -0.81
CA CYS A 38 20.91 -4.93 -1.16
C CYS A 38 21.01 -6.09 -0.16
N PHE A 39 19.90 -6.46 0.51
CA PHE A 39 19.85 -7.66 1.36
C PHE A 39 19.54 -8.89 0.51
N HIS A 40 20.56 -9.47 -0.12
CA HIS A 40 20.43 -10.59 -1.07
C HIS A 40 20.57 -12.00 -0.45
N ASP A 41 20.69 -12.12 0.87
CA ASP A 41 20.75 -13.42 1.54
C ASP A 41 19.41 -14.16 1.40
N ALA A 42 19.44 -15.46 1.09
CA ALA A 42 18.23 -16.28 0.89
C ALA A 42 17.34 -16.39 2.14
N HIS A 43 17.90 -16.08 3.31
CA HIS A 43 17.25 -16.01 4.61
C HIS A 43 17.30 -14.60 5.19
N ALA A 44 17.48 -13.57 4.35
CA ALA A 44 17.42 -12.18 4.78
C ALA A 44 16.07 -11.90 5.46
N THR A 45 16.14 -11.46 6.71
CA THR A 45 14.99 -10.94 7.45
C THR A 45 15.10 -9.43 7.50
N PHE A 46 13.96 -8.74 7.40
CA PHE A 46 13.93 -7.32 7.66
C PHE A 46 14.41 -7.05 9.11
N PRO A 47 15.38 -6.15 9.33
CA PRO A 47 16.00 -5.90 10.63
C PRO A 47 15.08 -5.03 11.51
N PHE A 48 13.91 -5.56 11.84
CA PHE A 48 12.86 -4.88 12.61
C PHE A 48 13.33 -4.41 13.99
N ASP A 49 14.26 -5.16 14.59
CA ASP A 49 14.85 -4.87 15.89
C ASP A 49 15.73 -3.61 15.91
N LEU A 50 16.04 -3.03 14.75
CA LEU A 50 16.69 -1.72 14.66
C LEU A 50 15.71 -0.55 14.83
N LEU A 51 14.42 -0.72 14.55
CA LEU A 51 13.45 0.38 14.55
C LEU A 51 13.39 1.17 15.87
N PRO A 52 13.45 0.54 17.07
CA PRO A 52 13.46 1.28 18.33
C PRO A 52 14.64 2.27 18.51
N ARG A 53 15.72 2.14 17.73
CA ARG A 53 16.87 3.07 17.75
C ARG A 53 16.60 4.37 17.00
N PHE A 54 15.47 4.46 16.29
CA PHE A 54 15.13 5.58 15.41
C PHE A 54 13.79 6.22 15.81
N PRO A 55 13.64 6.70 17.07
CA PRO A 55 12.33 7.06 17.63
C PRO A 55 11.60 8.20 16.87
N ASN A 56 12.34 9.06 16.16
CA ASN A 56 11.79 10.19 15.40
C ASN A 56 11.74 9.95 13.88
N MET A 57 11.96 8.71 13.44
CA MET A 57 11.95 8.33 12.03
C MET A 57 10.54 8.43 11.46
N GLU A 58 10.42 9.01 10.27
CA GLU A 58 9.13 9.22 9.58
C GLU A 58 9.07 8.48 8.25
N LYS A 59 10.22 8.25 7.59
CA LYS A 59 10.30 7.55 6.31
C LYS A 59 11.15 6.28 6.41
N LEU A 60 10.59 5.18 5.95
CA LEU A 60 11.25 3.89 5.83
C LEU A 60 11.22 3.44 4.36
N MET A 61 12.39 3.10 3.84
CA MET A 61 12.57 2.62 2.48
C MET A 61 13.26 1.27 2.50
N ALA A 62 12.79 0.34 1.68
CA ALA A 62 13.51 -0.90 1.41
C ALA A 62 13.55 -1.18 -0.09
N ALA A 63 14.75 -1.43 -0.59
CA ALA A 63 15.01 -1.64 -2.01
C ALA A 63 15.87 -2.89 -2.24
N CYS A 64 15.71 -3.51 -3.42
CA CYS A 64 16.63 -4.54 -3.93
C CYS A 64 17.00 -5.61 -2.88
N SER A 65 16.00 -6.24 -2.26
CA SER A 65 16.22 -7.13 -1.12
C SER A 65 15.31 -8.37 -1.20
N SER A 66 15.82 -9.50 -0.70
CA SER A 66 15.15 -10.83 -0.71
C SER A 66 14.29 -11.08 0.53
N PHE A 67 13.68 -10.03 1.09
CA PHE A 67 12.79 -10.17 2.24
C PHE A 67 11.50 -10.90 1.82
N LYS A 68 11.18 -12.01 2.50
CA LYS A 68 9.89 -12.70 2.32
C LYS A 68 8.74 -12.04 3.08
N GLU A 69 9.07 -11.48 4.23
CA GLU A 69 8.17 -10.73 5.10
C GLU A 69 8.85 -9.41 5.47
N PHE A 70 8.11 -8.31 5.39
CA PHE A 70 8.65 -7.00 5.74
C PHE A 70 8.55 -6.74 7.25
N LEU A 71 7.41 -7.01 7.88
CA LEU A 71 7.28 -6.96 9.34
C LEU A 71 7.01 -8.36 9.90
N PRO A 72 7.73 -8.79 10.95
CA PRO A 72 7.59 -10.13 11.48
C PRO A 72 6.21 -10.35 12.12
N SER A 73 5.71 -11.58 12.02
CA SER A 73 4.42 -11.98 12.59
C SER A 73 4.42 -12.11 14.13
N ARG A 74 5.59 -12.32 14.74
CA ARG A 74 5.76 -12.48 16.18
C ARG A 74 6.91 -11.61 16.68
N LEU A 75 6.70 -10.96 17.81
CA LEU A 75 7.70 -10.17 18.53
C LEU A 75 8.28 -10.95 19.73
N ASP A 76 8.20 -12.28 19.68
CA ASP A 76 8.64 -13.16 20.78
C ASP A 76 10.12 -12.84 21.12
N GLY A 77 10.37 -12.49 22.38
CA GLY A 77 11.71 -12.12 22.87
C GLY A 77 12.06 -10.63 22.80
N MET A 78 11.16 -9.75 22.38
CA MET A 78 11.40 -8.29 22.45
C MET A 78 11.10 -7.72 23.84
N GLU A 79 12.02 -6.92 24.36
CA GLU A 79 11.87 -6.18 25.62
C GLU A 79 10.66 -5.22 25.58
N GLU A 80 10.04 -4.93 26.73
CA GLU A 80 8.87 -4.03 26.80
C GLU A 80 9.15 -2.63 26.22
N HIS A 81 10.40 -2.15 26.25
CA HIS A 81 10.80 -0.86 25.67
C HIS A 81 10.87 -0.87 24.14
N ALA A 82 10.99 -2.03 23.50
CA ALA A 82 10.93 -2.17 22.04
C ALA A 82 9.49 -2.15 21.49
N ARG A 83 8.48 -2.03 22.36
CA ARG A 83 7.06 -1.97 21.98
C ARG A 83 6.64 -0.62 21.40
N VAL A 84 7.43 0.44 21.61
CA VAL A 84 7.15 1.75 21.03
C VAL A 84 7.83 1.83 19.68
N LEU A 85 7.06 1.59 18.62
CA LEU A 85 7.54 1.74 17.25
C LEU A 85 7.50 3.21 16.83
N SER A 86 8.49 3.61 16.05
CA SER A 86 8.50 4.93 15.42
C SER A 86 7.24 5.11 14.56
N PRO A 87 6.63 6.30 14.57
CA PRO A 87 5.46 6.58 13.74
C PRO A 87 5.88 6.70 12.27
N ILE A 88 5.91 5.57 11.56
CA ILE A 88 6.26 5.53 10.14
C ILE A 88 5.12 6.17 9.35
N ARG A 89 5.38 7.34 8.78
CA ARG A 89 4.42 8.10 7.95
C ARG A 89 4.58 7.79 6.46
N HIS A 90 5.78 7.39 6.03
CA HIS A 90 6.06 7.07 4.63
C HIS A 90 6.78 5.73 4.52
N LEU A 91 6.16 4.78 3.82
CA LEU A 91 6.73 3.46 3.53
C LEU A 91 6.90 3.28 2.03
N GLU A 92 8.14 3.04 1.59
CA GLU A 92 8.45 2.77 0.19
C GLU A 92 9.19 1.44 0.03
N LEU A 93 8.60 0.52 -0.72
CA LEU A 93 9.15 -0.80 -1.02
C LEU A 93 9.38 -0.88 -2.51
N ASP A 94 10.60 -1.21 -2.94
CA ASP A 94 10.96 -1.34 -4.35
C ASP A 94 11.77 -2.60 -4.61
N SER A 95 11.36 -3.38 -5.61
CA SER A 95 12.14 -4.53 -6.11
C SER A 95 12.42 -5.55 -5.01
N LEU A 96 11.42 -5.81 -4.16
CA LEU A 96 11.40 -6.87 -3.16
C LEU A 96 10.73 -8.11 -3.76
N HIS A 97 11.45 -8.81 -4.64
CA HIS A 97 10.87 -9.86 -5.49
C HIS A 97 10.34 -11.07 -4.72
N ASP A 98 10.92 -11.38 -3.56
CA ASP A 98 10.53 -12.50 -2.70
C ASP A 98 9.45 -12.14 -1.68
N LEU A 99 9.03 -10.86 -1.61
CA LEU A 99 8.09 -10.36 -0.61
C LEU A 99 6.69 -10.90 -0.88
N GLU A 100 6.21 -11.80 -0.03
CA GLU A 100 4.88 -12.40 -0.15
C GLU A 100 3.82 -11.58 0.60
N HIS A 101 4.22 -11.01 1.74
CA HIS A 101 3.36 -10.25 2.65
C HIS A 101 4.11 -9.05 3.25
N LEU A 102 3.46 -7.89 3.30
CA LEU A 102 4.01 -6.73 4.00
C LEU A 102 4.02 -6.96 5.52
N TRP A 103 2.94 -7.49 6.06
CA TRP A 103 2.81 -7.89 7.47
C TRP A 103 1.72 -8.97 7.61
N LYS A 104 1.69 -9.66 8.75
CA LYS A 104 0.65 -10.61 9.16
C LYS A 104 -0.13 -10.01 10.33
N SER A 105 -1.42 -10.30 10.45
CA SER A 105 -2.31 -9.70 11.46
C SER A 105 -1.74 -9.82 12.88
N ASN A 106 -1.45 -8.70 13.53
CA ASN A 106 -1.19 -8.60 14.97
C ASN A 106 -1.51 -7.18 15.47
N SER A 107 -2.00 -7.06 16.71
CA SER A 107 -2.57 -5.81 17.22
C SER A 107 -1.57 -4.67 17.43
N GLN A 108 -0.25 -4.95 17.49
CA GLN A 108 0.77 -3.93 17.74
C GLN A 108 1.25 -3.26 16.44
N LEU A 109 1.42 -4.02 15.35
CA LEU A 109 1.75 -3.44 14.04
C LEU A 109 0.57 -2.69 13.44
N ASP A 110 -0.67 -3.07 13.80
CA ASP A 110 -1.89 -2.40 13.35
C ASP A 110 -1.93 -0.90 13.74
N GLN A 111 -1.27 -0.51 14.84
CA GLN A 111 -1.16 0.90 15.23
C GLN A 111 -0.17 1.67 14.35
N ALA A 112 0.93 1.05 13.93
CA ALA A 112 1.89 1.69 13.03
C ALA A 112 1.25 2.02 11.68
N LEU A 113 0.36 1.16 11.18
CA LEU A 113 -0.39 1.39 9.93
C LEU A 113 -1.34 2.58 10.00
N GLN A 114 -1.88 2.87 11.18
CA GLN A 114 -2.75 4.02 11.37
C GLN A 114 -1.98 5.34 11.24
N THR A 115 -0.66 5.35 11.47
CA THR A 115 0.18 6.54 11.28
C THR A 115 0.64 6.74 9.83
N LEU A 116 0.47 5.72 8.97
CA LEU A 116 0.98 5.74 7.61
C LEU A 116 0.16 6.70 6.74
N GLU A 117 0.85 7.65 6.11
CA GLU A 117 0.29 8.64 5.20
C GLU A 117 0.57 8.32 3.74
N THR A 118 1.70 7.67 3.47
CA THR A 118 2.11 7.25 2.12
C THR A 118 2.57 5.80 2.11
N LEU A 119 2.00 5.02 1.19
CA LEU A 119 2.43 3.66 0.89
C LEU A 119 2.78 3.56 -0.60
N ARG A 120 4.04 3.25 -0.90
CA ARG A 120 4.50 2.95 -2.26
C ARG A 120 5.08 1.55 -2.32
N VAL A 121 4.56 0.72 -3.22
CA VAL A 121 5.03 -0.66 -3.40
C VAL A 121 5.27 -0.91 -4.89
N ARG A 122 6.53 -1.16 -5.25
CA ARG A 122 6.99 -1.20 -6.64
C ARG A 122 7.77 -2.48 -6.89
N ASN A 123 7.52 -3.14 -8.01
CA ASN A 123 8.29 -4.31 -8.47
C ASN A 123 8.34 -5.48 -7.46
N CYS A 124 7.37 -5.59 -6.54
CA CYS A 124 7.27 -6.70 -5.57
C CYS A 124 6.53 -7.89 -6.20
N GLY A 125 7.25 -8.69 -6.98
CA GLY A 125 6.69 -9.72 -7.86
C GLY A 125 5.91 -10.82 -7.12
N SER A 126 6.35 -11.21 -5.92
CA SER A 126 5.70 -12.27 -5.13
C SER A 126 4.55 -11.80 -4.24
N LEU A 127 4.29 -10.48 -4.17
CA LEU A 127 3.33 -9.91 -3.22
C LEU A 127 1.90 -10.35 -3.55
N ILE A 128 1.26 -11.04 -2.60
CA ILE A 128 -0.08 -11.61 -2.81
C ILE A 128 -1.17 -10.64 -2.35
N ASN A 129 -0.92 -9.92 -1.25
CA ASN A 129 -1.84 -8.95 -0.65
C ASN A 129 -1.06 -7.74 -0.13
N LEU A 130 -1.65 -6.55 -0.25
CA LEU A 130 -1.04 -5.32 0.27
C LEU A 130 -1.11 -5.27 1.81
N ALA A 131 -2.15 -5.82 2.40
CA ALA A 131 -2.36 -5.82 3.85
C ALA A 131 -3.14 -7.08 4.26
N PRO A 132 -3.05 -7.52 5.53
CA PRO A 132 -3.93 -8.51 6.11
C PRO A 132 -5.38 -8.07 6.06
N SER A 133 -6.26 -9.06 6.24
CA SER A 133 -7.68 -8.82 6.44
C SER A 133 -7.90 -7.89 7.63
N ARG A 134 -8.80 -6.91 7.46
CA ARG A 134 -9.18 -5.91 8.49
C ARG A 134 -8.08 -4.92 8.90
N ALA A 135 -7.02 -4.77 8.11
CA ALA A 135 -6.05 -3.69 8.31
C ALA A 135 -6.73 -2.31 8.22
N SER A 136 -6.19 -1.34 8.95
CA SER A 136 -6.76 0.01 9.05
C SER A 136 -5.73 1.07 8.65
N PHE A 137 -6.05 1.82 7.61
CA PHE A 137 -5.23 2.88 7.02
C PHE A 137 -5.85 4.27 7.24
N GLN A 138 -6.07 4.62 8.52
CA GLN A 138 -6.84 5.79 8.90
C GLN A 138 -6.28 7.12 8.39
N ASN A 139 -4.95 7.25 8.30
CA ASN A 139 -4.28 8.49 7.87
C ASN A 139 -3.70 8.41 6.45
N LEU A 140 -3.92 7.31 5.72
CA LEU A 140 -3.30 7.12 4.42
C LEU A 140 -3.89 8.11 3.40
N THR A 141 -3.02 8.93 2.83
CA THR A 141 -3.38 9.97 1.84
C THR A 141 -2.94 9.61 0.43
N ASN A 142 -1.87 8.83 0.28
CA ASN A 142 -1.34 8.41 -1.01
C ASN A 142 -1.01 6.92 -1.05
N LEU A 143 -1.64 6.21 -1.99
CA LEU A 143 -1.36 4.81 -2.29
C LEU A 143 -0.87 4.67 -3.73
N ASP A 144 0.33 4.13 -3.92
CA ASP A 144 0.92 3.87 -5.24
C ASP A 144 1.46 2.43 -5.30
N VAL A 145 0.86 1.60 -6.16
CA VAL A 145 1.26 0.20 -6.35
C VAL A 145 1.61 -0.02 -7.82
N TRP A 146 2.83 -0.45 -8.09
CA TRP A 146 3.34 -0.60 -9.45
C TRP A 146 4.05 -1.95 -9.65
N ARG A 147 3.69 -2.67 -10.72
CA ARG A 147 4.36 -3.93 -11.14
C ARG A 147 4.47 -4.99 -10.02
N CYS A 148 3.40 -5.19 -9.25
CA CYS A 148 3.27 -6.30 -8.31
C CYS A 148 2.51 -7.44 -9.01
N GLU A 149 3.25 -8.38 -9.59
CA GLU A 149 2.71 -9.31 -10.60
C GLU A 149 1.73 -10.34 -10.03
N ARG A 150 1.99 -10.88 -8.83
CA ARG A 150 1.11 -11.86 -8.14
C ARG A 150 -0.02 -11.25 -7.33
N LEU A 151 -0.11 -9.93 -7.26
CA LEU A 151 -1.16 -9.25 -6.50
C LEU A 151 -2.50 -9.51 -7.20
N VAL A 152 -3.44 -10.15 -6.51
CA VAL A 152 -4.76 -10.50 -7.09
C VAL A 152 -5.82 -9.44 -6.73
N LYS A 153 -5.73 -8.88 -5.52
CA LYS A 153 -6.66 -7.89 -4.97
C LYS A 153 -5.84 -6.82 -4.28
N LEU A 154 -6.24 -5.55 -4.38
CA LEU A 154 -5.50 -4.46 -3.73
C LEU A 154 -5.83 -4.37 -2.24
N VAL A 155 -7.11 -4.21 -1.92
CA VAL A 155 -7.64 -4.11 -0.55
C VAL A 155 -8.96 -4.85 -0.43
N THR A 156 -9.40 -5.07 0.80
CA THR A 156 -10.71 -5.63 1.08
C THR A 156 -11.74 -4.56 1.41
N SER A 157 -13.03 -4.90 1.42
CA SER A 157 -14.12 -3.96 1.72
C SER A 157 -13.99 -3.35 3.11
N THR A 158 -13.54 -4.12 4.10
CA THR A 158 -13.23 -3.63 5.46
C THR A 158 -12.07 -2.62 5.43
N THR A 159 -10.97 -2.97 4.78
CA THR A 159 -9.81 -2.08 4.66
C THR A 159 -10.16 -0.82 3.87
N ALA A 160 -10.99 -0.92 2.84
CA ALA A 160 -11.44 0.22 2.04
C ALA A 160 -12.21 1.26 2.87
N LYS A 161 -13.01 0.84 3.86
CA LYS A 161 -13.71 1.75 4.79
C LYS A 161 -12.75 2.61 5.61
N SER A 162 -11.53 2.13 5.87
CA SER A 162 -10.53 2.89 6.62
C SER A 162 -9.82 3.96 5.77
N LEU A 163 -9.91 3.90 4.44
CA LEU A 163 -9.23 4.79 3.49
C LEU A 163 -9.93 6.15 3.30
N ALA A 164 -10.64 6.64 4.32
CA ALA A 164 -11.42 7.87 4.22
C ALA A 164 -10.55 9.11 3.92
N GLN A 165 -9.28 9.11 4.35
CA GLN A 165 -8.32 10.19 4.12
C GLN A 165 -7.59 10.10 2.77
N LEU A 166 -7.76 9.02 2.02
CA LEU A 166 -7.02 8.78 0.79
C LEU A 166 -7.34 9.85 -0.24
N THR A 167 -6.32 10.52 -0.78
CA THR A 167 -6.45 11.60 -1.77
C THR A 167 -6.07 11.15 -3.17
N ARG A 168 -5.12 10.21 -3.27
CA ARG A 168 -4.66 9.62 -4.54
C ARG A 168 -4.49 8.12 -4.39
N MET A 169 -5.05 7.39 -5.35
CA MET A 169 -4.82 5.96 -5.54
C MET A 169 -4.28 5.72 -6.94
N LYS A 170 -3.12 5.08 -7.05
CA LYS A 170 -2.53 4.66 -8.31
C LYS A 170 -2.19 3.17 -8.26
N VAL A 171 -2.68 2.42 -9.24
CA VAL A 171 -2.35 1.01 -9.43
C VAL A 171 -1.96 0.82 -10.88
N ALA A 172 -0.73 0.37 -11.12
CA ALA A 172 -0.20 0.24 -12.47
C ALA A 172 0.58 -1.06 -12.70
N GLY A 173 0.43 -1.69 -13.86
CA GLY A 173 1.26 -2.82 -14.28
C GLY A 173 1.14 -4.08 -13.41
N CYS A 174 0.13 -4.19 -12.55
CA CYS A 174 -0.14 -5.37 -11.72
C CYS A 174 -1.04 -6.33 -12.51
N ILE A 175 -0.42 -7.30 -13.18
CA ILE A 175 -1.08 -8.08 -14.24
C ILE A 175 -2.15 -9.06 -13.75
N MET A 176 -2.07 -9.55 -12.51
CA MET A 176 -3.04 -10.49 -11.93
C MET A 176 -4.16 -9.83 -11.13
N VAL A 177 -4.16 -8.50 -10.97
CA VAL A 177 -5.21 -7.81 -10.21
C VAL A 177 -6.53 -7.96 -10.94
N THR A 178 -7.49 -8.65 -10.32
CA THR A 178 -8.84 -8.85 -10.89
C THR A 178 -9.85 -7.83 -10.39
N GLU A 179 -9.63 -7.31 -9.17
CA GLU A 179 -10.47 -6.32 -8.49
C GLU A 179 -9.61 -5.40 -7.60
N ILE A 180 -10.05 -4.15 -7.42
CA ILE A 180 -9.38 -3.21 -6.50
C ILE A 180 -9.85 -3.43 -5.06
N VAL A 181 -11.17 -3.51 -4.87
CA VAL A 181 -11.81 -3.75 -3.58
C VAL A 181 -12.50 -5.11 -3.60
N ALA A 182 -11.96 -6.05 -2.83
CA ALA A 182 -12.51 -7.40 -2.68
C ALA A 182 -13.46 -7.50 -1.48
N ASN A 183 -14.52 -8.29 -1.60
CA ASN A 183 -15.39 -8.56 -0.46
C ASN A 183 -14.80 -9.60 0.49
N GLU A 184 -15.04 -9.44 1.79
CA GLU A 184 -14.60 -10.34 2.87
C GLU A 184 -15.76 -11.06 3.58
N GLU A 185 -16.99 -10.55 3.53
CA GLU A 185 -18.08 -11.05 4.39
C GLU A 185 -19.38 -11.35 3.61
N GLU A 186 -20.02 -12.48 3.94
CA GLU A 186 -21.41 -12.78 3.59
C GLU A 186 -22.33 -12.00 4.55
N GLY A 187 -22.54 -10.71 4.27
CA GLY A 187 -23.24 -9.81 5.19
C GLY A 187 -23.90 -8.63 4.49
N ILE A 188 -24.36 -7.66 5.31
CA ILE A 188 -24.98 -6.43 4.82
C ILE A 188 -23.96 -5.68 3.97
N LYS A 189 -24.35 -5.36 2.73
CA LYS A 189 -23.50 -4.63 1.80
C LYS A 189 -23.49 -3.16 2.23
N ASP A 190 -22.54 -2.85 3.10
CA ASP A 190 -22.35 -1.51 3.60
C ASP A 190 -21.86 -0.55 2.53
N GLU A 191 -22.13 0.73 2.76
CA GLU A 191 -21.59 1.85 2.01
C GLU A 191 -20.09 2.02 2.29
N ILE A 192 -19.31 2.21 1.22
CA ILE A 192 -17.88 2.50 1.27
C ILE A 192 -17.66 3.91 0.75
N VAL A 193 -17.15 4.79 1.60
CA VAL A 193 -16.98 6.21 1.30
C VAL A 193 -15.50 6.58 1.18
N PHE A 194 -15.07 6.97 -0.01
CA PHE A 194 -13.76 7.54 -0.26
C PHE A 194 -13.84 9.07 -0.19
N SER A 195 -13.96 9.60 1.02
CA SER A 195 -14.37 11.00 1.25
C SER A 195 -13.43 12.05 0.64
N LYS A 196 -12.13 11.78 0.63
CA LYS A 196 -11.10 12.71 0.16
C LYS A 196 -10.45 12.31 -1.16
N LEU A 197 -10.84 11.19 -1.78
CA LEU A 197 -10.17 10.71 -2.98
C LEU A 197 -10.43 11.68 -4.12
N VAL A 198 -9.37 12.28 -4.66
CA VAL A 198 -9.42 13.26 -5.76
C VAL A 198 -9.06 12.60 -7.09
N ILE A 199 -8.05 11.70 -7.06
CA ILE A 199 -7.47 11.09 -8.26
C ILE A 199 -7.40 9.57 -8.10
N LEU A 200 -7.99 8.84 -9.05
CA LEU A 200 -7.88 7.39 -9.19
C LEU A 200 -7.24 7.05 -10.54
N GLU A 201 -6.10 6.35 -10.51
CA GLU A 201 -5.35 5.93 -11.69
C GLU A 201 -5.20 4.42 -11.73
N LEU A 202 -5.75 3.80 -12.77
CA LEU A 202 -5.66 2.37 -13.07
C LEU A 202 -5.04 2.20 -14.46
N HIS A 203 -3.84 1.62 -14.53
CA HIS A 203 -3.08 1.55 -15.77
C HIS A 203 -2.43 0.18 -16.00
N LEU A 204 -2.45 -0.36 -17.22
CA LEU A 204 -1.78 -1.63 -17.52
C LEU A 204 -2.22 -2.78 -16.58
N LEU A 205 -3.54 -2.94 -16.40
CA LEU A 205 -4.14 -3.98 -15.55
C LEU A 205 -4.96 -4.94 -16.43
N PRO A 206 -4.33 -5.86 -17.18
CA PRO A 206 -5.01 -6.71 -18.17
C PRO A 206 -6.10 -7.61 -17.58
N SER A 207 -5.93 -8.11 -16.35
CA SER A 207 -6.89 -8.99 -15.68
C SER A 207 -7.98 -8.26 -14.89
N LEU A 208 -7.90 -6.94 -14.77
CA LEU A 208 -8.84 -6.16 -13.96
C LEU A 208 -10.22 -6.22 -14.60
N THR A 209 -11.21 -6.75 -13.88
CA THR A 209 -12.58 -6.90 -14.39
C THR A 209 -13.52 -5.80 -13.92
N SER A 210 -13.30 -5.30 -12.70
CA SER A 210 -14.07 -4.22 -12.09
C SER A 210 -13.30 -3.58 -10.93
N PHE A 211 -13.74 -2.42 -10.44
CA PHE A 211 -13.22 -1.85 -9.19
C PHE A 211 -13.69 -2.70 -8.01
N CYS A 212 -14.96 -3.13 -8.03
CA CYS A 212 -15.55 -4.07 -7.09
C CYS A 212 -16.72 -4.82 -7.76
N SER A 213 -16.68 -6.15 -7.80
CA SER A 213 -17.75 -6.96 -8.43
C SER A 213 -19.00 -7.08 -7.56
N GLU A 214 -18.86 -6.87 -6.25
CA GLU A 214 -19.98 -6.96 -5.32
C GLU A 214 -20.88 -5.72 -5.34
N LYS A 215 -22.10 -5.88 -4.83
CA LYS A 215 -23.12 -4.82 -4.81
C LYS A 215 -22.94 -3.81 -3.67
N HIS A 216 -21.70 -3.50 -3.29
CA HIS A 216 -21.43 -2.42 -2.33
C HIS A 216 -21.79 -1.06 -2.94
N SER A 217 -22.38 -0.20 -2.13
CA SER A 217 -22.57 1.20 -2.50
C SER A 217 -21.27 1.96 -2.30
N PHE A 218 -20.88 2.77 -3.29
CA PHE A 218 -19.68 3.60 -3.22
C PHE A 218 -20.04 5.07 -3.36
N ASP A 219 -19.50 5.89 -2.46
CA ASP A 219 -19.55 7.35 -2.57
C ASP A 219 -18.15 7.95 -2.67
N PHE A 220 -17.98 8.83 -3.66
CA PHE A 220 -16.74 9.52 -3.98
C PHE A 220 -17.00 11.04 -4.07
N PRO A 221 -17.27 11.71 -2.94
CA PRO A 221 -17.74 13.10 -2.92
C PRO A 221 -16.68 14.12 -3.37
N SER A 222 -15.40 13.71 -3.42
CA SER A 222 -14.27 14.57 -3.80
C SER A 222 -13.57 14.14 -5.10
N LEU A 223 -14.02 13.07 -5.74
CA LEU A 223 -13.34 12.51 -6.90
C LEU A 223 -13.50 13.42 -8.11
N VAL A 224 -12.38 13.93 -8.60
CA VAL A 224 -12.33 14.86 -9.74
C VAL A 224 -11.90 14.12 -11.00
N GLU A 225 -11.00 13.14 -10.85
CA GLU A 225 -10.33 12.48 -11.96
C GLU A 225 -10.25 10.96 -11.78
N VAL A 226 -10.66 10.27 -12.84
CA VAL A 226 -10.46 8.82 -13.01
C VAL A 226 -9.74 8.58 -14.32
N ASN A 227 -8.60 7.92 -14.26
CA ASN A 227 -7.83 7.52 -15.44
C ASN A 227 -7.79 5.99 -15.49
N VAL A 228 -8.44 5.40 -16.49
CA VAL A 228 -8.36 3.96 -16.75
C VAL A 228 -7.77 3.79 -18.14
N SER A 229 -6.65 3.09 -18.26
CA SER A 229 -5.98 2.90 -19.55
C SER A 229 -5.25 1.57 -19.61
N GLN A 230 -5.37 0.87 -20.74
CA GLN A 230 -4.78 -0.46 -20.91
C GLN A 230 -5.27 -1.47 -19.85
N CYS A 231 -6.58 -1.44 -19.57
CA CYS A 231 -7.29 -2.39 -18.70
C CYS A 231 -8.40 -3.12 -19.49
N PRO A 232 -8.04 -3.94 -20.51
CA PRO A 232 -9.00 -4.55 -21.45
C PRO A 232 -10.04 -5.45 -20.79
N GLY A 233 -9.74 -6.06 -19.64
CA GLY A 233 -10.69 -6.90 -18.91
C GLY A 233 -11.82 -6.13 -18.23
N MET A 234 -11.69 -4.80 -18.07
CA MET A 234 -12.55 -4.04 -17.18
C MET A 234 -13.88 -3.71 -17.84
N LYS A 235 -14.97 -4.31 -17.34
CA LYS A 235 -16.31 -4.20 -17.95
C LYS A 235 -17.19 -3.15 -17.29
N PHE A 236 -17.04 -2.94 -16.00
CA PHE A 236 -17.80 -1.96 -15.22
C PHE A 236 -16.98 -1.50 -14.02
N PHE A 237 -17.37 -0.40 -13.36
CA PHE A 237 -16.71 0.06 -12.14
C PHE A 237 -17.17 -0.75 -10.93
N SER A 238 -18.48 -0.68 -10.60
CA SER A 238 -19.08 -1.36 -9.45
C SER A 238 -20.50 -1.83 -9.76
N ASN A 239 -20.96 -2.91 -9.12
CA ASN A 239 -22.33 -3.40 -9.30
C ASN A 239 -23.38 -2.78 -8.34
N GLY A 240 -22.94 -2.11 -7.28
CA GLY A 240 -23.83 -1.37 -6.36
C GLY A 240 -24.04 0.09 -6.76
N ALA A 241 -24.71 0.84 -5.89
CA ALA A 241 -24.93 2.27 -6.12
C ALA A 241 -23.60 3.02 -6.18
N LEU A 242 -23.50 4.02 -7.06
CA LEU A 242 -22.27 4.78 -7.27
C LEU A 242 -22.57 6.27 -7.34
N SER A 243 -21.99 7.02 -6.42
CA SER A 243 -22.09 8.48 -6.34
C SER A 243 -20.72 9.12 -6.60
N THR A 244 -20.65 10.02 -7.58
CA THR A 244 -19.41 10.71 -8.02
C THR A 244 -19.72 12.18 -8.37
N PRO A 245 -20.26 12.99 -7.45
CA PRO A 245 -20.88 14.29 -7.76
C PRO A 245 -19.90 15.34 -8.32
N LYS A 246 -18.60 15.20 -8.04
CA LYS A 246 -17.55 16.12 -8.51
C LYS A 246 -16.74 15.60 -9.68
N LEU A 247 -17.09 14.46 -10.28
CA LEU A 247 -16.31 13.86 -11.35
C LEU A 247 -16.31 14.76 -12.59
N ARG A 248 -15.13 15.32 -12.91
CA ARG A 248 -14.97 16.23 -14.06
C ARG A 248 -14.32 15.55 -15.23
N ARG A 249 -13.31 14.71 -14.95
CA ARG A 249 -12.42 14.13 -15.95
C ARG A 249 -12.41 12.62 -15.81
N VAL A 250 -12.74 11.95 -16.90
CA VAL A 250 -12.53 10.51 -17.04
C VAL A 250 -11.62 10.36 -18.26
N ASN A 251 -10.28 10.35 -18.05
CA ASN A 251 -9.37 10.22 -19.19
C ASN A 251 -9.36 8.76 -19.63
N LEU A 252 -10.18 8.49 -20.63
CA LEU A 252 -10.38 7.20 -21.24
C LEU A 252 -10.16 7.37 -22.73
N THR A 253 -8.92 7.59 -23.16
CA THR A 253 -8.53 7.63 -24.59
C THR A 253 -9.52 8.31 -25.59
N LYS A 254 -10.25 9.36 -25.17
CA LYS A 254 -11.29 10.16 -25.89
C LYS A 254 -12.77 9.73 -25.75
N VAL A 255 -13.40 9.87 -24.56
CA VAL A 255 -14.88 9.93 -24.46
C VAL A 255 -15.32 10.97 -23.43
N GLU A 256 -16.34 11.76 -23.78
CA GLU A 256 -16.98 12.75 -22.90
C GLU A 256 -18.02 12.14 -21.94
N LYS A 257 -18.24 12.87 -20.83
CA LYS A 257 -19.01 12.56 -19.63
C LYS A 257 -20.29 11.72 -19.83
N LYS A 258 -20.28 10.52 -19.24
CA LYS A 258 -21.46 9.80 -18.72
C LYS A 258 -21.16 9.24 -17.32
N ASN A 259 -22.14 8.56 -16.72
CA ASN A 259 -21.96 7.80 -15.48
C ASN A 259 -20.72 6.89 -15.58
N LEU A 260 -19.89 6.81 -14.52
CA LEU A 260 -18.61 6.09 -14.55
C LEU A 260 -18.76 4.63 -15.00
N ASN A 261 -19.80 3.91 -14.54
CA ASN A 261 -20.09 2.55 -15.01
C ASN A 261 -20.36 2.49 -16.51
N THR A 262 -21.24 3.37 -17.00
CA THR A 262 -21.58 3.40 -18.44
C THR A 262 -20.37 3.75 -19.30
N THR A 263 -19.47 4.59 -18.79
CA THR A 263 -18.27 5.01 -19.52
C THR A 263 -17.26 3.86 -19.62
N ILE A 264 -17.12 3.05 -18.57
CA ILE A 264 -16.26 1.84 -18.60
C ILE A 264 -16.85 0.77 -19.51
N GLN A 265 -18.18 0.54 -19.45
CA GLN A 265 -18.85 -0.44 -20.32
C GLN A 265 -18.61 -0.16 -21.81
N GLN A 266 -18.71 1.11 -22.24
CA GLN A 266 -18.47 1.51 -23.63
C GLN A 266 -17.05 1.19 -24.12
N LEU A 267 -16.05 1.17 -23.23
CA LEU A 267 -14.68 0.79 -23.58
C LEU A 267 -14.55 -0.71 -23.80
N SER A 268 -15.15 -1.52 -22.92
CA SER A 268 -15.06 -2.98 -23.02
C SER A 268 -15.64 -3.56 -24.31
N THR A 269 -16.45 -2.78 -25.04
CA THR A 269 -17.03 -3.13 -26.33
C THR A 269 -16.21 -2.65 -27.54
N GLN A 270 -15.16 -1.84 -27.34
CA GLN A 270 -14.33 -1.23 -28.40
C GLN A 270 -12.94 -1.88 -28.56
N THR A 271 -12.54 -2.73 -27.61
CA THR A 271 -11.32 -3.55 -27.62
C THR A 271 -11.63 -5.00 -27.91
#